data_AF-A0A1X7MNR9-F1
#
_entry.id   AF-A0A1X7MNR9-F1
#
_cell.length_a   1.000
_cell.length_b   1.000
_cell.length_c   1.000
_cell.angle_alpha   90.00
_cell.angle_beta   90.00
_cell.angle_gamma   90.00
#
_symmetry.space_group_name_H-M   'P 1'
#
loop_
_entity.id
_entity.type
_entity.pdbx_description
1 polymer ?
#
loop_
_entity_poly.entity_id
_entity_poly.type
_entity_poly.pdbx_seq_one_letter_code
_entity_poly.pdbx_strand_id
1 'polypeptide(L)'
;MEKDELYNQVEVFLKDIMLLHDLPKKHSKLLFELWIKDQNDRKLVLNSYVKNKLANKLRISVGTLNNILTKMIEEKLIFKINNGTYQVSSLLDEINTIVSKGYVEIKIKYQIGKKKFIIDEVG
;
A
#
# COMPACT_ATOMS: atom_id res chain seq x y z
N MET A 1 3.81 7.52 -18.42
CA MET A 1 4.34 6.24 -17.91
C MET A 1 3.19 5.27 -17.80
N GLU A 2 3.32 4.08 -18.40
CA GLU A 2 2.29 3.04 -18.23
C GLU A 2 2.31 2.51 -16.80
N LYS A 3 1.13 2.10 -16.32
CA LYS A 3 0.95 1.66 -14.93
C LYS A 3 1.83 0.47 -14.54
N ASP A 4 2.02 -0.47 -15.47
CA ASP A 4 2.85 -1.65 -15.22
C ASP A 4 4.35 -1.30 -15.20
N GLU A 5 4.78 -0.32 -15.99
CA GLU A 5 6.15 0.21 -15.94
C GLU A 5 6.45 0.88 -14.60
N LEU A 6 5.52 1.71 -14.11
CA LEU A 6 5.63 2.31 -12.77
C LEU A 6 5.68 1.24 -11.67
N TYR A 7 4.82 0.23 -11.74
CA TYR A 7 4.85 -0.86 -10.77
C TYR A 7 6.22 -1.55 -10.75
N ASN A 8 6.81 -1.82 -11.90
CA ASN A 8 8.12 -2.48 -11.98
C ASN A 8 9.24 -1.66 -11.31
N GLN A 9 9.19 -0.32 -11.43
CA GLN A 9 10.17 0.56 -10.78
C GLN A 9 10.11 0.53 -9.25
N VAL A 10 8.92 0.36 -8.68
CA VAL A 10 8.70 0.38 -7.22
C VAL A 10 8.35 -0.97 -6.61
N GLU A 11 8.42 -2.05 -7.40
CA GLU A 11 7.99 -3.38 -6.96
C GLU A 11 8.78 -3.86 -5.75
N VAL A 12 10.10 -3.68 -5.76
CA VAL A 12 10.98 -4.09 -4.66
C VAL A 12 10.60 -3.37 -3.37
N PHE A 13 10.45 -2.05 -3.43
CA PHE A 13 10.00 -1.23 -2.31
C PHE A 13 8.66 -1.72 -1.76
N LEU A 14 7.66 -1.95 -2.61
CA LEU A 14 6.35 -2.42 -2.17
C LEU A 14 6.41 -3.82 -1.54
N LYS A 15 7.22 -4.74 -2.08
CA LYS A 15 7.42 -6.07 -1.51
C LYS A 15 8.08 -5.99 -0.13
N ASP A 16 8.99 -5.06 0.07
CA ASP A 16 9.64 -4.83 1.36
C ASP A 16 8.67 -4.21 2.37
N ILE A 17 7.86 -3.23 1.98
CA ILE A 17 6.77 -2.72 2.83
C ILE A 17 5.84 -3.85 3.27
N MET A 18 5.43 -4.73 2.35
CA MET A 18 4.60 -5.88 2.71
C MET A 18 5.29 -6.78 3.73
N LEU A 19 6.57 -7.11 3.51
CA LEU A 19 7.35 -7.95 4.43
C LEU A 19 7.50 -7.30 5.82
N LEU A 20 7.81 -6.01 5.86
CA LEU A 20 8.01 -5.25 7.10
C LEU A 20 6.75 -5.22 7.96
N HIS A 21 5.58 -5.28 7.35
CA HIS A 21 4.26 -5.35 8.00
C HIS A 21 3.73 -6.79 8.15
N ASP A 22 4.58 -7.81 8.03
CA ASP A 22 4.20 -9.22 8.18
C ASP A 22 3.08 -9.66 7.20
N LEU A 23 3.01 -8.99 6.05
CA LEU A 23 2.06 -9.27 4.96
C LEU A 23 2.74 -10.06 3.82
N PRO A 24 2.01 -10.95 3.14
CA PRO A 24 2.55 -11.68 2.00
C PRO A 24 2.98 -10.76 0.85
N LYS A 25 4.25 -10.86 0.42
CA LYS A 25 4.83 -10.11 -0.71
C LYS A 25 3.99 -10.18 -1.99
N LYS A 26 3.31 -11.31 -2.24
CA LYS A 26 2.40 -11.49 -3.40
C LYS A 26 1.25 -10.49 -3.46
N HIS A 27 0.97 -9.76 -2.38
CA HIS A 27 -0.07 -8.74 -2.32
C HIS A 27 0.48 -7.32 -2.57
N SER A 28 1.77 -7.14 -2.92
CA SER A 28 2.36 -5.84 -3.31
C SER A 28 1.59 -5.17 -4.45
N LYS A 29 1.12 -5.96 -5.43
CA LYS A 29 0.33 -5.45 -6.55
C LYS A 29 -1.02 -4.88 -6.09
N LEU A 30 -1.66 -5.49 -5.08
CA LEU A 30 -2.87 -4.91 -4.49
C LEU A 30 -2.55 -3.56 -3.82
N LEU A 31 -1.47 -3.50 -3.04
CA LEU A 31 -1.05 -2.26 -2.37
C LEU A 31 -0.84 -1.12 -3.37
N PHE A 32 -0.16 -1.40 -4.48
CA PHE A 32 0.03 -0.44 -5.58
C PHE A 32 -1.29 0.02 -6.22
N GLU A 33 -2.22 -0.90 -6.47
CA GLU A 33 -3.54 -0.56 -7.03
C GLU A 33 -4.32 0.38 -6.11
N LEU A 34 -4.22 0.17 -4.81
CA LEU A 34 -4.89 1.01 -3.80
C LEU A 34 -4.24 2.40 -3.74
N TRP A 35 -2.92 2.48 -3.78
CA TRP A 35 -2.20 3.76 -3.83
C TRP A 35 -2.56 4.58 -5.07
N ILE A 36 -2.51 4.00 -6.26
CA ILE A 36 -2.90 4.70 -7.51
C ILE A 36 -4.33 5.23 -7.43
N LYS A 37 -5.25 4.45 -6.84
CA LYS A 37 -6.64 4.88 -6.68
C LYS A 37 -6.76 6.05 -5.70
N ASP A 38 -6.05 6.00 -4.59
CA ASP A 38 -6.07 7.05 -3.57
C ASP A 38 -5.50 8.37 -4.13
N GLN A 39 -4.42 8.32 -4.90
CA GLN A 39 -3.82 9.49 -5.55
C GLN A 39 -4.78 10.15 -6.57
N ASN A 40 -5.50 9.34 -7.36
CA ASN A 40 -6.40 9.86 -8.39
C ASN A 40 -7.69 10.45 -7.81
N ASP A 41 -8.33 9.74 -6.87
CA ASP A 41 -9.65 10.08 -6.37
C ASP A 41 -9.60 10.97 -5.10
N ARG A 42 -8.39 11.20 -4.56
CA ARG A 42 -8.09 11.82 -3.24
C ARG A 42 -8.81 11.16 -2.05
N LYS A 43 -9.52 10.05 -2.28
CA LYS A 43 -10.26 9.22 -1.32
C LYS A 43 -10.43 7.82 -1.91
N LEU A 44 -9.89 6.81 -1.23
CA LEU A 44 -10.07 5.42 -1.63
C LEU A 44 -11.46 4.89 -1.23
N VAL A 45 -12.40 4.86 -2.16
CA VAL A 45 -13.74 4.27 -1.94
C VAL A 45 -13.74 2.77 -2.24
N LEU A 46 -13.96 1.94 -1.21
CA LEU A 46 -14.01 0.47 -1.32
C LEU A 46 -15.42 -0.06 -1.08
N ASN A 47 -16.32 0.21 -2.03
CA ASN A 47 -17.65 -0.42 -2.07
C ASN A 47 -17.59 -1.84 -2.67
N SER A 48 -18.70 -2.57 -2.61
CA SER A 48 -18.78 -3.96 -3.10
C SER A 48 -18.38 -4.10 -4.58
N TYR A 49 -18.76 -3.14 -5.42
CA TYR A 49 -18.39 -3.14 -6.84
C TYR A 49 -16.88 -2.99 -7.05
N VAL A 50 -16.25 -2.02 -6.37
CA VAL A 50 -14.79 -1.79 -6.46
C VAL A 50 -14.02 -3.00 -5.94
N LYS A 51 -14.47 -3.59 -4.82
CA LYS A 51 -13.89 -4.81 -4.26
C LYS A 51 -13.96 -5.99 -5.23
N ASN A 52 -15.11 -6.20 -5.87
CA ASN A 52 -15.26 -7.24 -6.90
C ASN A 52 -14.33 -7.01 -8.09
N LYS A 53 -14.22 -5.77 -8.57
CA LYS A 53 -13.31 -5.42 -9.68
C LYS A 53 -11.84 -5.68 -9.33
N LEU A 54 -11.41 -5.32 -8.11
CA LEU A 54 -10.05 -5.59 -7.61
C LEU A 54 -9.79 -7.08 -7.46
N ALA A 55 -10.73 -7.82 -6.88
CA ALA A 55 -10.64 -9.27 -6.70
C ALA A 55 -10.46 -10.00 -8.05
N ASN A 56 -11.28 -9.63 -9.05
CA ASN A 56 -11.18 -10.18 -10.41
C ASN A 56 -9.84 -9.84 -11.07
N LYS A 57 -9.39 -8.57 -10.97
CA LYS A 57 -8.11 -8.12 -11.52
C LYS A 57 -6.92 -8.89 -10.93
N LEU A 58 -6.98 -9.18 -9.64
CA LEU A 58 -5.93 -9.88 -8.90
C LEU A 58 -6.09 -11.40 -8.92
N ARG A 59 -7.16 -11.92 -9.55
CA ARG A 59 -7.51 -13.34 -9.58
C ARG A 59 -7.58 -13.97 -8.18
N ILE A 60 -8.19 -13.27 -7.24
CA ILE A 60 -8.45 -13.73 -5.86
C ILE A 60 -9.94 -13.66 -5.54
N SER A 61 -10.40 -14.38 -4.52
CA SER A 61 -11.78 -14.23 -4.04
C SER A 61 -11.96 -12.91 -3.29
N VAL A 62 -13.21 -12.42 -3.25
CA VAL A 62 -13.58 -11.22 -2.49
C VAL A 62 -13.34 -11.43 -0.98
N GLY A 63 -13.55 -12.65 -0.49
CA GLY A 63 -13.22 -13.01 0.89
C GLY A 63 -11.73 -12.85 1.19
N THR A 64 -10.87 -13.37 0.31
CA THR A 64 -9.41 -13.19 0.43
C THR A 64 -9.02 -11.71 0.36
N LEU A 65 -9.62 -10.94 -0.55
CA LEU A 65 -9.40 -9.50 -0.62
C LEU A 65 -9.77 -8.80 0.70
N ASN A 66 -10.94 -9.08 1.26
CA ASN A 66 -11.38 -8.49 2.53
C ASN A 66 -10.43 -8.86 3.69
N ASN A 67 -9.92 -10.09 3.73
CA ASN A 67 -8.94 -10.51 4.73
C ASN A 67 -7.63 -9.72 4.60
N ILE A 68 -7.14 -9.54 3.37
CA ILE A 68 -5.91 -8.75 3.12
C ILE A 68 -6.12 -7.30 3.51
N LEU A 69 -7.26 -6.70 3.13
CA LEU A 69 -7.61 -5.32 3.49
C LEU A 69 -7.70 -5.14 5.01
N THR A 70 -8.28 -6.12 5.72
CA THR A 70 -8.35 -6.09 7.18
C THR A 70 -6.95 -6.05 7.80
N LYS A 71 -6.05 -6.92 7.34
CA LYS A 71 -4.65 -6.90 7.80
C LYS A 71 -3.92 -5.61 7.44
N MET A 72 -4.12 -5.07 6.24
CA MET A 72 -3.55 -3.78 5.85
C MET A 72 -4.04 -2.62 6.73
N ILE A 73 -5.26 -2.70 7.25
CA ILE A 73 -5.81 -1.73 8.20
C ILE A 73 -5.18 -1.90 9.58
N GLU A 74 -5.09 -3.13 10.08
CA GLU A 74 -4.43 -3.46 11.35
C GLU A 74 -2.96 -2.98 11.37
N GLU A 75 -2.28 -3.20 10.25
CA GLU A 75 -0.88 -2.80 10.04
C GLU A 75 -0.69 -1.33 9.66
N LYS A 76 -1.76 -0.52 9.64
CA LYS A 76 -1.73 0.92 9.36
C LYS A 76 -1.14 1.28 7.98
N LEU A 77 -1.28 0.39 7.01
CA LEU A 77 -1.04 0.69 5.59
C LEU A 77 -2.25 1.36 4.94
N ILE A 78 -3.45 1.15 5.51
CA ILE A 78 -4.70 1.74 5.07
C ILE A 78 -5.47 2.22 6.31
N PHE A 79 -6.02 3.43 6.26
CA PHE A 79 -6.83 4.00 7.32
C PHE A 79 -8.28 4.16 6.86
N LYS A 80 -9.23 3.72 7.68
CA LYS A 80 -10.66 3.95 7.43
C LYS A 80 -11.01 5.38 7.87
N ILE A 81 -11.40 6.24 6.95
CA ILE A 81 -11.83 7.62 7.25
C ILE A 81 -13.32 7.66 7.57
N ASN A 82 -14.14 6.95 6.78
CA ASN A 82 -15.60 6.93 6.94
C ASN A 82 -16.16 5.58 6.44
N ASN A 83 -17.47 5.38 6.51
CA ASN A 83 -18.14 4.19 5.99
C ASN A 83 -17.88 4.03 4.49
N GLY A 84 -17.06 3.01 4.15
CA GLY A 84 -16.69 2.71 2.77
C GLY A 84 -15.56 3.57 2.19
N THR A 85 -15.03 4.53 2.96
CA THR A 85 -13.96 5.44 2.53
C THR A 85 -12.70 5.21 3.35
N TYR A 86 -11.59 5.08 2.63
CA TYR A 86 -10.28 4.78 3.16
C TYR A 86 -9.25 5.78 2.62
N GLN A 87 -8.07 5.77 3.21
CA GLN A 87 -6.89 6.48 2.74
C GLN A 87 -5.68 5.59 2.93
N VAL A 88 -4.76 5.64 1.99
CA VAL A 88 -3.52 4.88 2.05
C VAL A 88 -2.52 5.63 2.94
N SER A 89 -1.66 4.88 3.63
CA SER A 89 -0.61 5.48 4.46
C SER A 89 0.30 6.38 3.65
N SER A 90 0.69 7.51 4.23
CA SER A 90 1.65 8.45 3.62
C SER A 90 3.03 7.81 3.37
N LEU A 91 3.32 6.67 4.02
CA LEU A 91 4.46 5.81 3.67
C LEU A 91 4.53 5.46 2.19
N LEU A 92 3.38 5.33 1.51
CA LEU A 92 3.37 5.02 0.08
C LEU A 92 3.59 6.23 -0.82
N ASP A 93 3.57 7.46 -0.28
CA ASP A 93 3.93 8.65 -1.06
C ASP A 93 5.41 8.65 -1.44
N GLU A 94 6.24 7.83 -0.78
CA GLU A 94 7.62 7.56 -1.16
C GLU A 94 7.77 6.93 -2.55
N ILE A 95 6.70 6.36 -3.11
CA ILE A 95 6.68 5.97 -4.53
C ILE A 95 7.00 7.19 -5.41
N ASN A 96 6.48 8.38 -5.08
CA ASN A 96 6.79 9.61 -5.81
C ASN A 96 8.26 10.04 -5.61
N THR A 97 8.82 9.82 -4.40
CA THR A 97 10.25 10.07 -4.13
C THR A 97 11.13 9.15 -4.96
N ILE A 98 10.82 7.84 -5.04
CA ILE A 98 11.59 6.89 -5.87
C ILE A 98 11.51 7.30 -7.34
N VAL A 99 10.33 7.67 -7.84
CA VAL A 99 10.15 8.07 -9.25
C VAL A 99 10.92 9.36 -9.58
N SER A 100 11.02 10.30 -8.62
CA SER A 100 11.67 11.60 -8.84
C SER A 100 13.17 11.61 -8.54
N LYS A 101 13.61 10.98 -7.44
CA LYS A 101 14.99 10.97 -6.94
C LYS A 101 15.75 9.67 -7.23
N GLY A 102 15.05 8.59 -7.60
CA GLY A 102 15.62 7.28 -7.91
C GLY A 102 15.84 6.36 -6.70
N TYR A 103 15.65 6.85 -5.46
CA TYR A 103 15.82 6.05 -4.24
C TYR A 103 15.00 6.61 -3.07
N VAL A 104 14.83 5.80 -2.03
CA VAL A 104 14.30 6.18 -0.72
C VAL A 104 15.05 5.40 0.37
N GLU A 105 15.22 5.99 1.55
CA GLU A 105 15.77 5.32 2.72
C GLU A 105 14.68 5.08 3.77
N ILE A 106 14.61 3.84 4.27
CA ILE A 106 13.69 3.46 5.36
C ILE A 106 14.52 3.14 6.60
N LYS A 107 14.24 3.81 7.71
CA LYS A 107 14.85 3.53 9.02
C LYS A 107 13.86 2.81 9.91
N ILE A 108 14.31 1.75 10.57
CA ILE A 108 13.48 0.99 11.51
C ILE A 108 14.02 1.19 12.91
N LYS A 109 13.17 1.70 13.80
CA LYS A 109 13.48 1.84 15.22
C LYS A 109 12.79 0.74 16.02
N TYR A 110 13.57 0.02 16.81
CA TYR A 110 13.07 -1.00 17.72
C TYR A 110 13.02 -0.45 19.15
N GLN A 111 11.94 -0.77 19.86
CA GLN A 111 11.74 -0.54 21.28
C GLN A 111 11.23 -1.85 21.90
N ILE A 112 11.31 -1.96 23.24
CA ILE A 112 10.83 -3.15 23.95
C ILE A 112 9.37 -3.44 23.53
N GLY A 113 9.16 -4.55 22.83
CA GLY A 113 7.86 -4.99 22.31
C GLY A 113 7.24 -4.15 21.18
N LYS A 114 7.96 -3.18 20.59
CA LYS A 114 7.41 -2.28 19.55
C LYS A 114 8.42 -2.02 18.43
N LYS A 115 7.97 -2.09 17.17
CA LYS A 115 8.69 -1.58 15.99
C LYS A 115 8.03 -0.30 15.50
N LYS A 116 8.81 0.72 15.13
CA LYS A 116 8.33 1.95 14.47
C LYS A 116 9.13 2.20 13.20
N PHE A 117 8.43 2.36 12.09
CA PHE A 117 9.00 2.80 10.82
C PHE A 117 9.19 4.30 10.85
N ILE A 118 10.40 4.74 10.47
CA ILE A 118 10.77 6.14 10.31
C ILE A 118 11.22 6.26 8.85
N ILE A 119 10.58 7.15 8.12
CA ILE A 119 11.03 7.54 6.79
C ILE A 119 11.69 8.89 7.00
N ASP A 120 12.94 9.01 6.54
CA ASP A 120 13.58 10.31 6.59
C ASP A 120 13.03 11.16 5.43
N GLU A 121 12.37 12.26 5.77
CA GLU A 121 12.21 13.36 4.82
C GLU A 121 13.61 13.87 4.50
N VAL A 122 14.14 13.47 3.35
CA VAL A 122 15.38 14.05 2.81
C VAL A 122 15.07 15.51 2.47
N GLY A 123 15.36 16.38 3.44
CA GLY A 123 15.33 17.85 3.30
C GLY A 123 16.23 18.36 2.21
#